data_AF-A0A3E4M337-F1
#
_entry.id   AF-A0A3E4M337-F1
#
_cell.length_a   1.000
_cell.length_b   1.000
_cell.length_c   1.000
_cell.angle_alpha   90.00
_cell.angle_beta   90.00
_cell.angle_gamma   90.00
#
_symmetry.space_group_name_H-M   'P 1'
#
loop_
_entity.id
_entity.type
_entity.pdbx_description
1 polymer ?
#
loop_
_entity_poly.entity_id
_entity_poly.type
_entity_poly.pdbx_seq_one_letter_code
_entity_poly.pdbx_strand_id
1 'polypeptide(L)'
;MVSEKERENREKLFRLMRENPELPVVAMVDSEVVADTGYGRWTGVFGYVYIAEYVIGLTCIHFREEDDPSAVEYAVRDVLDCHSREDIKTEKQELEAYRKLPWIKAIVVNVDLPCEEDEGNA
;
A
#
# COMPACT_ATOMS: atom_id res chain seq x y z
N MET A 1 -11.79 16.14 16.29
CA MET A 1 -12.26 15.12 17.26
C MET A 1 -11.95 13.76 16.66
N VAL A 2 -11.43 12.80 17.43
CA VAL A 2 -11.16 11.45 16.90
C VAL A 2 -12.49 10.80 16.50
N SER A 3 -12.60 10.34 15.26
CA SER A 3 -13.82 9.63 14.82
C SER A 3 -13.90 8.23 15.43
N GLU A 4 -15.10 7.66 15.51
CA GLU A 4 -15.29 6.28 15.98
C GLU A 4 -14.50 5.30 15.10
N LYS A 5 -14.58 5.48 13.78
CA LYS A 5 -13.83 4.69 12.80
C LYS A 5 -12.32 4.76 13.01
N GLU A 6 -11.80 5.94 13.32
CA GLU A 6 -10.39 6.12 13.64
C GLU A 6 -10.01 5.37 14.93
N ARG A 7 -10.86 5.42 15.96
CA ARG A 7 -10.65 4.65 17.21
C ARG A 7 -10.60 3.16 16.94
N GLU A 8 -11.57 2.62 16.20
CA GLU A 8 -11.62 1.20 15.83
C GLU A 8 -10.36 0.78 15.05
N ASN A 9 -9.90 1.61 14.12
CA ASN A 9 -8.68 1.34 13.34
C ASN A 9 -7.42 1.31 14.23
N ARG A 10 -7.29 2.22 15.20
CA ARG A 10 -6.17 2.19 16.16
C ARG A 10 -6.21 0.96 17.06
N GLU A 11 -7.39 0.58 17.54
CA GLU A 11 -7.56 -0.67 18.32
C GLU A 11 -7.18 -1.90 17.50
N LYS A 12 -7.58 -1.93 16.22
CA LYS A 12 -7.19 -2.98 15.28
C LYS A 12 -5.67 -3.03 15.09
N LEU A 13 -4.99 -1.88 14.95
CA LEU A 13 -3.52 -1.82 14.88
C LEU A 13 -2.88 -2.44 16.12
N PHE A 14 -3.30 -2.03 17.31
CA PHE A 14 -2.73 -2.59 18.55
C PHE A 14 -2.94 -4.10 18.66
N ARG A 15 -4.10 -4.61 18.23
CA ARG A 15 -4.35 -6.06 18.17
C ARG A 15 -3.39 -6.74 17.20
N LEU A 16 -3.27 -6.26 15.97
CA LEU A 16 -2.42 -6.86 14.94
C LEU A 16 -0.94 -6.87 15.33
N MET A 17 -0.44 -5.80 15.96
CA MET A 17 0.93 -5.73 16.46
C MET A 17 1.21 -6.75 17.57
N ARG A 18 0.22 -7.02 18.45
CA ARG A 18 0.36 -8.05 19.49
C ARG A 18 0.32 -9.46 18.91
N GLU A 19 -0.54 -9.68 17.92
CA GLU A 19 -0.69 -10.97 17.25
C GLU A 19 0.49 -11.29 16.31
N ASN A 20 1.16 -10.26 15.77
CA ASN A 20 2.22 -10.39 14.77
C ASN A 20 3.42 -9.48 15.10
N PRO A 21 4.13 -9.71 16.22
CA PRO A 21 5.18 -8.80 16.71
C PRO A 21 6.39 -8.68 15.78
N GLU A 22 6.60 -9.68 14.92
CA GLU A 22 7.73 -9.72 13.97
C GLU A 22 7.45 -8.95 12.68
N LEU A 23 6.18 -8.59 12.41
CA LEU A 23 5.82 -7.87 11.18
C LEU A 23 6.11 -6.37 11.35
N PRO A 24 6.72 -5.73 10.34
CA PRO A 24 6.87 -4.28 10.35
C PRO A 24 5.50 -3.61 10.25
N VAL A 25 5.37 -2.44 10.88
CA VAL A 25 4.25 -1.53 10.68
C VAL A 25 4.67 -0.47 9.67
N VAL A 26 3.92 -0.34 8.57
CA VAL A 26 4.23 0.60 7.50
C VAL A 26 3.06 1.57 7.30
N ALA A 27 3.38 2.85 7.19
CA ALA A 27 2.40 3.87 6.84
C ALA A 27 2.34 4.00 5.31
N MET A 28 1.17 3.78 4.73
CA MET A 28 0.91 4.04 3.31
C MET A 28 0.18 5.37 3.20
N VAL A 29 0.86 6.35 2.63
CA VAL A 29 0.37 7.73 2.60
C VAL A 29 -0.27 7.97 1.24
N ASP A 30 -1.53 8.41 1.25
CA ASP A 30 -2.23 8.83 0.04
C ASP A 30 -1.47 9.99 -0.62
N SER A 31 -1.30 9.92 -1.95
CA SER A 31 -0.57 10.93 -2.71
C SER A 31 -1.13 12.33 -2.52
N GLU A 32 -2.45 12.46 -2.32
CA GLU A 32 -3.11 13.75 -2.14
C GLU A 32 -2.82 14.38 -0.76
N VAL A 33 -2.35 13.59 0.22
CA VAL A 33 -1.88 14.16 1.51
C VAL A 33 -0.63 15.02 1.27
N VAL A 34 0.22 14.65 0.31
CA VAL A 34 1.44 15.39 -0.03
C VAL A 34 1.12 16.43 -1.10
N ALA A 35 0.72 17.62 -0.66
CA ALA A 35 0.18 18.66 -1.53
C ALA A 35 1.20 19.34 -2.47
N ASP A 36 2.50 19.18 -2.24
CA ASP A 36 3.55 19.67 -3.16
C ASP A 36 4.89 18.96 -2.96
N THR A 37 5.88 19.33 -3.78
CA THR A 37 7.28 18.86 -3.70
C THR A 37 8.17 19.72 -2.79
N GLY A 38 7.58 20.66 -2.05
CA GLY A 38 8.26 21.52 -1.12
C GLY A 38 8.73 20.78 0.14
N TYR A 39 9.55 21.44 0.94
CA TYR A 39 10.06 20.87 2.20
C TYR A 39 9.09 21.11 3.38
N GLY A 40 7.80 20.83 3.14
CA GLY A 40 6.71 21.01 4.10
C GLY A 40 6.51 19.84 5.04
N ARG A 41 5.52 19.96 5.94
CA ARG A 41 4.93 18.84 6.68
C ARG A 41 3.45 18.82 6.39
N TRP A 42 2.94 17.64 6.07
CA TRP A 42 1.52 17.42 5.81
C TRP A 42 0.91 16.57 6.91
N THR A 43 -0.38 16.78 7.15
CA THR A 43 -1.16 16.00 8.10
C THR A 43 -2.23 15.24 7.35
N GLY A 44 -2.25 13.91 7.50
CA GLY A 44 -3.36 13.07 7.06
C GLY A 44 -4.17 12.55 8.25
N VAL A 45 -5.22 11.79 7.94
CA VAL A 45 -6.05 11.08 8.92
C VAL A 45 -5.61 9.63 9.03
N PHE A 46 -5.73 9.08 10.23
CA PHE A 46 -5.45 7.67 10.48
C PHE A 46 -6.53 6.80 9.84
N GLY A 47 -6.15 6.15 8.75
CA GLY A 47 -7.00 5.37 7.88
C GLY A 47 -7.12 3.90 8.28
N TYR A 48 -7.43 3.08 7.29
CA TYR A 48 -7.61 1.64 7.47
C TYR A 48 -6.32 0.93 7.86
N VAL A 49 -6.48 -0.15 8.64
CA VAL A 49 -5.38 -1.01 9.07
C VAL A 49 -5.62 -2.45 8.65
N TYR A 50 -4.62 -3.10 8.04
CA TYR A 50 -4.71 -4.47 7.56
C TYR A 50 -3.33 -5.12 7.42
N ILE A 51 -3.28 -6.44 7.23
CA ILE A 51 -2.03 -7.14 6.86
C ILE A 51 -2.03 -7.32 5.36
N ALA A 52 -0.93 -6.98 4.71
CA ALA A 52 -0.72 -7.20 3.28
C ALA A 52 0.73 -7.54 2.97
N GLU A 53 0.96 -8.00 1.75
CA GLU A 53 2.29 -8.13 1.17
C GLU A 53 2.46 -7.04 0.11
N TYR A 54 3.58 -6.32 0.16
CA TYR A 54 3.90 -5.28 -0.80
C TYR A 54 5.33 -5.41 -1.33
N VAL A 55 5.60 -4.80 -2.48
CA VAL A 55 6.95 -4.67 -3.04
C VAL A 55 7.16 -3.24 -3.50
N ILE A 56 8.38 -2.74 -3.34
CA ILE A 56 8.78 -1.41 -3.79
C ILE A 56 9.31 -1.56 -5.22
N GLY A 57 8.61 -0.97 -6.18
CA GLY A 57 9.09 -0.85 -7.56
C GLY A 57 9.79 0.48 -7.80
N LEU A 58 10.19 0.71 -9.04
CA LEU A 58 10.89 1.93 -9.44
C LEU A 58 9.96 3.16 -9.48
N THR A 59 8.68 2.97 -9.78
CA THR A 59 7.71 4.06 -9.91
C THR A 59 6.69 4.09 -8.78
N CYS A 60 6.27 2.94 -8.24
CA CYS A 60 5.31 2.89 -7.14
C CYS A 60 5.48 1.66 -6.24
N ILE A 61 4.65 1.60 -5.19
CA ILE A 61 4.50 0.42 -4.35
C ILE A 61 3.39 -0.44 -4.92
N HIS A 62 3.61 -1.74 -5.03
CA HIS A 62 2.63 -2.71 -5.50
C HIS A 62 2.18 -3.60 -4.35
N PHE A 63 0.89 -3.88 -4.27
CA PHE A 63 0.34 -4.89 -3.37
C PHE A 63 0.22 -6.24 -4.06
N ARG A 64 0.26 -7.31 -3.27
CA ARG A 64 0.19 -8.67 -3.82
C ARG A 64 -1.24 -9.03 -4.22
N GLU A 65 -1.48 -9.15 -5.52
CA GLU A 65 -2.73 -9.47 -6.20
C GLU A 65 -2.44 -10.46 -7.34
N GLU A 66 -2.21 -11.73 -6.95
CA GLU A 66 -1.76 -12.76 -7.89
C GLU A 66 -2.87 -13.19 -8.89
N ASP A 67 -4.12 -12.90 -8.57
CA ASP A 67 -5.31 -13.20 -9.36
C ASP A 67 -5.65 -12.13 -10.40
N ASP A 68 -5.00 -10.96 -10.38
CA ASP A 68 -5.09 -9.94 -11.43
C ASP A 68 -3.85 -10.00 -12.36
N PRO A 69 -4.01 -10.49 -13.61
CA PRO A 69 -2.92 -10.54 -14.58
C PRO A 69 -2.27 -9.16 -14.84
N SER A 70 -3.06 -8.08 -14.74
CA SER A 70 -2.57 -6.71 -14.97
C SER A 70 -1.65 -6.27 -13.83
N ALA A 71 -2.02 -6.57 -12.58
CA ALA A 71 -1.19 -6.30 -11.40
C ALA A 71 0.11 -7.13 -11.45
N VAL A 72 0.03 -8.38 -11.92
CA VAL A 72 1.19 -9.25 -12.13
C VAL A 72 2.15 -8.64 -13.16
N GLU A 73 1.67 -8.27 -14.34
CA GLU A 73 2.50 -7.65 -15.39
C GLU A 73 3.13 -6.34 -14.88
N TYR A 74 2.33 -5.47 -14.27
CA TYR A 74 2.76 -4.14 -13.86
C TYR A 74 3.84 -4.20 -12.76
N ALA A 75 3.65 -5.02 -11.74
CA ALA A 75 4.63 -5.18 -10.66
C ALA A 75 5.95 -5.78 -11.15
N VAL A 76 5.90 -6.80 -12.02
CA VAL A 76 7.12 -7.41 -12.58
C VAL A 76 7.90 -6.39 -13.38
N ARG A 77 7.22 -5.61 -14.24
CA ARG A 77 7.88 -4.61 -15.08
C ARG A 77 8.49 -3.47 -14.28
N ASP A 78 7.78 -2.99 -13.27
CA ASP A 78 8.24 -1.87 -12.45
C ASP A 78 9.37 -2.26 -11.49
N VAL A 79 9.38 -3.50 -10.98
CA VAL A 79 10.41 -3.96 -10.02
C VAL A 79 11.67 -4.46 -10.74
N LEU A 80 11.53 -5.13 -11.89
CA LEU A 80 12.67 -5.69 -12.63
C LEU A 80 13.27 -4.75 -13.68
N ASP A 81 12.70 -3.54 -13.84
CA ASP A 81 13.07 -2.59 -14.90
C ASP A 81 12.97 -3.18 -16.32
N CYS A 82 12.12 -4.19 -16.51
CA CYS A 82 11.96 -4.83 -17.81
C CYS A 82 11.01 -4.00 -18.68
N HIS A 83 11.58 -3.02 -19.39
CA HIS A 83 10.83 -2.18 -20.31
C HIS A 83 10.32 -2.92 -21.56
N SER A 84 10.89 -4.08 -21.88
CA SER A 84 10.59 -4.85 -23.10
C SER A 84 9.71 -6.07 -22.83
N ARG A 85 8.76 -6.36 -23.72
CA ARG A 85 7.99 -7.63 -23.74
C ARG A 85 8.84 -8.84 -24.19
N GLU A 86 10.10 -8.63 -24.53
CA GLU A 86 10.96 -9.69 -25.10
C GLU A 86 11.66 -10.53 -24.02
N ASP A 87 11.76 -9.98 -22.80
CA ASP A 87 12.45 -10.62 -21.66
C ASP A 87 11.59 -11.71 -20.97
N ILE A 88 10.26 -11.56 -21.02
CA ILE A 88 9.29 -12.50 -20.44
C ILE A 88 8.30 -12.92 -21.53
N LYS A 89 8.35 -14.20 -21.93
CA LYS A 89 7.70 -14.67 -23.17
C LYS A 89 6.35 -15.35 -22.94
N THR A 90 6.00 -15.65 -21.68
CA THR A 90 4.77 -16.38 -21.33
C THR A 90 4.23 -15.90 -19.98
N GLU A 91 2.91 -15.91 -19.83
CA GLU A 91 2.20 -15.62 -18.55
C GLU A 91 2.71 -16.47 -17.39
N LYS A 92 3.10 -17.73 -17.67
CA LYS A 92 3.65 -18.63 -16.65
C LYS A 92 5.00 -18.16 -16.12
N GLN A 93 5.89 -17.67 -17.00
CA GLN A 93 7.18 -17.12 -16.59
C GLN A 93 7.02 -15.82 -15.83
N GLU A 94 6.06 -14.99 -16.23
CA GLU A 94 5.72 -13.74 -15.56
C GLU A 94 5.22 -13.98 -14.14
N LEU A 95 4.28 -14.91 -13.97
CA LEU A 95 3.77 -15.31 -12.66
C LEU A 95 4.86 -15.91 -11.77
N GLU A 96 5.79 -16.67 -12.35
CA GLU A 96 6.93 -17.20 -11.59
C GLU A 96 7.90 -16.09 -11.16
N ALA A 97 8.15 -15.10 -12.02
CA ALA A 97 8.94 -13.92 -11.69
C ALA A 97 8.25 -13.09 -10.59
N TYR A 98 6.95 -12.85 -10.73
CA TYR A 98 6.11 -12.15 -9.77
C TYR A 98 6.19 -12.77 -8.37
N ARG A 99 6.02 -14.10 -8.26
CA ARG A 99 6.12 -14.82 -6.98
C ARG A 99 7.50 -14.74 -6.33
N LYS A 100 8.55 -14.47 -7.12
CA LYS A 100 9.94 -14.34 -6.65
C LYS A 100 10.34 -12.90 -6.33
N LEU A 101 9.49 -11.91 -6.60
CA LEU A 101 9.74 -10.53 -6.18
C LEU A 101 9.94 -10.47 -4.66
N PRO A 102 10.71 -9.51 -4.14
CA PRO A 102 11.02 -9.40 -2.71
C PRO A 102 9.83 -8.85 -1.92
N TRP A 103 8.74 -9.62 -1.86
CA TRP A 103 7.52 -9.29 -1.14
C TRP A 103 7.79 -9.15 0.36
N ILE A 104 7.31 -8.05 0.93
CA ILE A 104 7.39 -7.74 2.36
C ILE A 104 5.99 -7.86 2.93
N LYS A 105 5.80 -8.81 3.84
CA LYS A 105 4.58 -8.91 4.64
C LYS A 105 4.63 -7.89 5.78
N ALA A 106 3.60 -7.07 5.92
CA ALA A 106 3.56 -5.99 6.89
C ALA A 106 2.14 -5.74 7.43
N ILE A 107 2.07 -5.05 8.57
CA ILE A 107 0.86 -4.39 9.04
C ILE A 107 0.84 -3.01 8.38
N VAL A 108 -0.10 -2.80 7.47
CA VAL A 108 -0.28 -1.55 6.73
C VAL A 108 -1.24 -0.65 7.49
N VAL A 109 -0.88 0.62 7.63
CA VAL A 109 -1.71 1.70 8.14
C VAL A 109 -1.83 2.74 7.05
N ASN A 110 -3.04 2.98 6.55
CA ASN A 110 -3.26 4.05 5.59
C ASN A 110 -3.26 5.42 6.30
N VAL A 111 -2.67 6.41 5.65
CA VAL A 111 -2.74 7.82 6.02
C VAL A 111 -3.43 8.53 4.87
N ASP A 112 -4.71 8.80 5.07
CA ASP A 112 -5.61 9.30 4.04
C ASP A 112 -5.80 10.82 4.17
N LEU A 113 -6.41 11.44 3.15
CA LEU A 113 -6.86 12.81 3.28
C LEU A 113 -7.81 12.99 4.47
N PRO A 114 -7.76 14.13 5.17
CA PRO A 114 -8.84 14.51 6.06
C PRO A 114 -10.12 14.64 5.25
N CYS A 115 -11.15 13.85 5.57
CA CYS A 115 -12.48 14.13 5.06
C CYS A 115 -12.82 15.57 5.45
N GLU A 116 -13.21 16.41 4.49
CA GLU A 116 -13.95 17.62 4.82
C GLU A 116 -15.18 17.17 5.62
N GLU A 117 -15.44 17.81 6.75
CA GLU A 117 -16.67 17.58 7.51
C GLU A 117 -17.83 17.67 6.51
N ASP A 118 -18.72 16.67 6.47
CA ASP A 118 -19.96 16.75 5.70
C ASP A 118 -20.57 18.13 5.97
N GLU A 119 -20.45 19.06 5.02
CA GLU A 119 -21.12 20.34 5.09
C GLU A 119 -22.60 19.99 5.24
N GLY A 120 -23.14 20.33 6.41
CA GLY A 120 -24.44 19.86 6.85
C GLY A 120 -25.47 19.97 5.73
N ASN A 121 -26.08 18.84 5.40
CA ASN A 121 -27.39 18.83 4.76
C ASN A 121 -28.35 19.55 5.71
N ALA A 122 -28.45 20.88 5.54
CA ALA A 122 -29.50 21.74 6.02
C ALA A 122 -30.76 21.61 5.15
#